data_AF-A0AA39SII4-F1
#
_entry.id   AF-A0AA39SII4-F1
#
_cell.length_a   1.000
_cell.length_b   1.000
_cell.length_c   1.000
_cell.angle_alpha   90.00
_cell.angle_beta   90.00
_cell.angle_gamma   90.00
#
_symmetry.space_group_name_H-M   'P 1'
#
loop_
_entity.id
_entity.type
_entity.pdbx_description
1 polymer ?
#
loop_
_entity_poly.entity_id
_entity_poly.type
_entity_poly.pdbx_seq_one_letter_code
_entity_poly.pdbx_strand_id
1 'polypeptide(L)'
;MYNVLEVNKTNYENCREQEFITNVSRGGGRDVFELKEAKAYYFLSGGGFCWSGMKLAISVHQPPPSPPPTPPPASSKAASLLTLTTSIIITTLLLALSIVFVWLL
;
A
#
# COMPACT_ATOMS: atom_id res chain seq x y z
N MET A 1 27.45 5.80 -27.90
CA MET A 1 26.87 6.61 -26.81
C MET A 1 25.37 6.45 -26.90
N TYR A 2 24.69 6.19 -25.79
CA TYR A 2 23.25 5.91 -25.78
C TYR A 2 22.47 7.14 -25.31
N ASN A 3 21.22 7.20 -25.70
CA ASN A 3 20.28 8.23 -25.29
C ASN A 3 18.89 7.63 -25.03
N VAL A 4 18.06 8.39 -24.34
CA VAL A 4 16.69 8.06 -24.01
C VAL A 4 15.82 9.20 -24.55
N LEU A 5 15.06 8.91 -25.59
CA LEU A 5 14.16 9.83 -26.24
C LEU A 5 12.73 9.38 -26.00
N GLU A 6 11.90 10.25 -25.43
CA GLU A 6 10.44 10.07 -25.39
C GLU A 6 9.88 10.33 -26.79
N VAL A 7 9.05 9.43 -27.31
CA VAL A 7 8.49 9.50 -28.66
C VAL A 7 7.00 9.14 -28.65
N ASN A 8 6.31 9.40 -29.75
CA ASN A 8 4.95 8.88 -29.95
C ASN A 8 4.98 7.39 -30.34
N LYS A 9 3.81 6.73 -30.32
CA LYS A 9 3.67 5.31 -30.65
C LYS A 9 4.21 4.96 -32.04
N THR A 10 3.88 5.73 -33.06
CA THR A 10 4.33 5.50 -34.44
C THR A 10 5.85 5.54 -34.55
N ASN A 11 6.49 6.51 -33.91
CA ASN A 11 7.94 6.68 -33.88
C ASN A 11 8.61 5.57 -33.09
N TYR A 12 7.97 5.06 -32.04
CA TYR A 12 8.43 3.87 -31.31
C TYR A 12 8.37 2.58 -32.14
N GLU A 13 7.32 2.40 -32.93
CA GLU A 13 7.15 1.22 -33.79
C GLU A 13 8.15 1.24 -34.95
N ASN A 14 8.37 2.41 -35.54
CA ASN A 14 9.24 2.60 -36.71
C ASN A 14 10.66 3.07 -36.36
N CYS A 15 11.01 3.12 -35.07
CA CYS A 15 12.30 3.59 -34.57
C CYS A 15 12.75 4.94 -35.17
N ARG A 16 11.85 5.93 -35.20
CA ARG A 16 12.14 7.29 -35.66
C ARG A 16 12.60 8.15 -34.49
N GLU A 17 13.81 8.68 -34.59
CA GLU A 17 14.48 9.43 -33.52
C GLU A 17 14.47 10.95 -33.71
N GLN A 18 14.13 11.46 -34.91
CA GLN A 18 14.21 12.89 -35.23
C GLN A 18 13.05 13.71 -34.64
N GLU A 19 11.88 13.08 -34.47
CA GLU A 19 10.66 13.70 -33.95
C GLU A 19 10.35 13.19 -32.54
N PHE A 20 11.33 13.33 -31.65
CA PHE A 20 11.12 13.04 -30.23
C PHE A 20 10.32 14.15 -29.55
N ILE A 21 9.51 13.76 -28.56
CA ILE A 21 8.75 14.67 -27.70
C ILE A 21 9.71 15.30 -26.69
N THR A 22 10.50 14.47 -26.01
CA THR A 22 11.44 14.90 -24.97
C THR A 22 12.75 14.15 -25.11
N ASN A 23 13.88 14.86 -25.11
CA ASN A 23 15.18 14.24 -24.92
C ASN A 23 15.46 14.15 -23.42
N VAL A 24 15.39 12.94 -22.86
CA VAL A 24 15.60 12.70 -21.43
C VAL A 24 17.10 12.72 -21.10
N SER A 25 17.95 12.30 -22.05
CA SER A 25 19.37 12.16 -21.79
C SER A 25 20.12 13.46 -21.65
N ARG A 26 20.86 13.60 -20.54
CA ARG A 26 21.70 14.78 -20.23
C ARG A 26 23.20 14.50 -20.36
N GLY A 27 23.58 13.41 -21.02
CA GLY A 27 24.97 13.02 -21.27
C GLY A 27 25.67 12.25 -20.13
N GLY A 28 25.05 12.14 -18.96
CA GLY A 28 25.63 11.47 -17.78
C GLY A 28 25.22 10.00 -17.57
N GLY A 29 24.31 9.46 -18.39
CA GLY A 29 23.86 8.05 -18.32
C GLY A 29 23.02 7.68 -17.09
N ARG A 30 22.57 8.67 -16.30
CA ARG A 30 21.67 8.50 -15.14
C ARG A 30 20.44 9.36 -15.32
N ASP A 31 19.65 8.99 -16.33
CA ASP A 31 18.50 9.77 -16.77
C ASP A 31 17.29 9.47 -15.89
N VAL A 32 16.60 10.52 -15.44
CA VAL A 32 15.41 10.43 -14.58
C VAL A 32 14.25 11.11 -15.30
N PHE A 33 13.13 10.39 -15.44
CA PHE A 33 11.91 10.88 -16.06
C PHE A 33 10.70 10.61 -15.15
N GLU A 34 9.91 11.64 -14.88
CA GLU A 34 8.73 11.56 -14.01
C GLU A 34 7.48 11.29 -14.86
N LEU A 35 6.71 10.25 -14.49
CA LEU A 35 5.48 9.85 -15.18
C LEU A 35 4.26 10.54 -14.53
N LYS A 36 3.82 11.64 -15.12
CA LYS A 36 2.76 12.51 -14.53
C LYS A 36 1.34 12.16 -14.96
N GLU A 37 1.17 11.49 -16.08
CA GLU A 37 -0.14 11.23 -16.69
C GLU A 37 -0.40 9.73 -16.80
N ALA A 38 -1.65 9.31 -16.60
CA ALA A 38 -2.08 7.94 -16.83
C ALA A 38 -2.22 7.69 -18.35
N LYS A 39 -1.10 7.41 -19.02
CA LYS A 39 -1.04 7.12 -20.45
C LYS A 39 0.08 6.13 -20.79
N ALA A 40 0.12 5.73 -22.05
CA ALA A 40 1.26 5.01 -22.60
C ALA A 40 2.39 5.99 -22.96
N TYR A 41 3.55 5.79 -22.35
CA TYR A 41 4.80 6.47 -22.69
C TYR A 41 5.68 5.54 -23.51
N TYR A 42 6.35 6.07 -24.52
CA TYR A 42 7.24 5.30 -25.37
C TYR A 42 8.62 5.95 -25.39
N PHE A 43 9.65 5.14 -25.18
CA PHE A 43 11.04 5.58 -25.17
C PHE A 43 11.87 4.73 -26.13
N LEU A 44 12.87 5.34 -26.76
CA LEU A 44 13.84 4.63 -27.59
C LEU A 44 15.24 5.25 -27.46
N SER A 45 16.24 4.47 -27.85
CA SER A 45 17.61 4.93 -28.08
C SER A 45 17.86 5.10 -29.58
N GLY A 46 18.54 6.18 -29.94
CA GLY A 46 18.82 6.53 -31.32
C GLY A 46 20.00 5.77 -31.92
N GLY A 47 20.51 6.21 -33.08
CA GLY A 47 21.72 5.65 -33.70
C GLY A 47 21.57 4.19 -34.14
N GLY A 48 20.35 3.74 -34.41
CA GLY A 48 20.03 2.37 -34.80
C GLY A 48 19.82 1.38 -33.65
N PHE A 49 20.11 1.75 -32.40
CA PHE A 49 19.95 0.85 -31.24
C PHE A 49 18.49 0.48 -30.97
N CYS A 50 17.53 1.33 -31.35
CA CYS A 50 16.10 1.00 -31.28
C CYS A 50 15.77 -0.28 -32.08
N TRP A 51 16.32 -0.44 -33.28
CA TRP A 51 16.13 -1.64 -34.10
C TRP A 51 16.78 -2.88 -33.50
N SER A 52 17.85 -2.69 -32.71
CA SER A 52 18.47 -3.73 -31.90
C SER A 52 17.72 -4.03 -30.59
N GLY A 53 16.53 -3.45 -30.38
CA GLY A 53 15.67 -3.71 -29.23
C GLY A 53 15.82 -2.72 -28.07
N MET A 54 16.64 -1.68 -28.20
CA MET A 54 16.81 -0.65 -27.17
C MET A 54 15.66 0.36 -27.20
N LYS A 55 14.46 -0.10 -26.82
CA LYS A 55 13.23 0.68 -26.72
C LYS A 55 12.33 0.15 -25.59
N LEU A 56 11.58 1.03 -24.95
CA LEU A 56 10.73 0.73 -23.80
C LEU A 56 9.33 1.36 -23.96
N ALA A 57 8.28 0.59 -23.66
CA ALA A 57 6.91 1.11 -23.59
C ALA A 57 6.39 0.93 -22.16
N ILE A 58 5.85 2.00 -21.58
CA ILE A 58 5.35 2.02 -20.19
C ILE A 58 3.89 2.42 -20.23
N SER A 59 3.01 1.58 -19.69
CA SER A 59 1.58 1.89 -19.57
C SER A 59 1.26 2.34 -18.14
N VAL A 60 1.07 3.64 -17.96
CA VAL A 60 0.79 4.26 -16.66
C VAL A 60 -0.72 4.30 -16.43
N HIS A 61 -1.15 3.87 -15.25
CA HIS A 61 -2.55 3.81 -14.87
C HIS A 61 -2.77 4.66 -13.62
N GLN A 62 -4.00 5.15 -13.43
CA GLN A 62 -4.39 5.81 -12.20
C GLN A 62 -4.23 4.82 -11.02
N PRO A 63 -3.65 5.22 -9.89
CA PRO A 63 -3.66 4.37 -8.70
C PRO A 63 -5.10 4.10 -8.27
N PRO A 64 -5.39 2.92 -7.68
CA PRO A 64 -6.69 2.65 -7.12
C PRO A 64 -7.02 3.67 -6.02
N PRO A 65 -8.31 3.96 -5.77
CA PRO A 65 -8.70 4.81 -4.67
C PRO A 65 -8.19 4.22 -3.34
N SER A 66 -7.83 5.11 -2.41
CA SER A 66 -7.40 4.71 -1.08
C SER A 66 -8.51 3.92 -0.36
N PRO A 67 -8.14 2.87 0.41
CA PRO A 67 -9.12 2.10 1.15
C PRO A 67 -9.84 2.98 2.18
N PRO A 68 -11.11 2.68 2.51
CA PRO A 68 -11.84 3.40 3.53
C PRO A 68 -11.16 3.27 4.90
N PRO A 69 -11.30 4.27 5.79
CA PRO A 69 -10.71 4.24 7.13
C PRO A 69 -11.27 3.07 7.95
N THR A 70 -10.40 2.42 8.73
CA THR A 70 -10.79 1.34 9.64
C THR A 70 -11.74 1.87 10.73
N PRO A 71 -12.87 1.19 11.01
CA PRO A 71 -13.75 1.59 12.10
C PRO A 71 -13.03 1.45 13.46
N PRO A 72 -13.36 2.31 14.44
CA PRO A 72 -12.75 2.26 15.77
C PRO A 72 -13.07 0.93 16.49
N PRO A 73 -12.15 0.42 17.33
CA PRO A 73 -12.39 -0.81 18.09
C PRO A 73 -13.58 -0.64 19.04
N ALA A 74 -14.49 -1.63 19.05
CA ALA A 74 -15.62 -1.67 19.96
C ALA A 74 -15.12 -1.80 21.42
N SER A 75 -15.55 -0.88 22.29
CA SER A 75 -15.22 -0.91 23.72
C SER A 75 -16.06 -1.97 24.43
N SER A 76 -15.48 -3.13 24.74
CA SER A 76 -16.13 -4.22 25.47
C SER A 76 -16.11 -3.96 26.99
N LYS A 77 -17.13 -3.29 27.54
CA LYS A 77 -17.27 -3.06 29.00
C LYS A 77 -17.96 -4.21 29.77
N ALA A 78 -17.85 -5.46 29.35
CA ALA A 78 -18.69 -6.54 29.87
C ALA A 78 -18.06 -7.42 30.98
N ALA A 79 -16.76 -7.31 31.27
CA ALA A 79 -16.09 -8.30 32.13
C ALA A 79 -16.13 -8.01 33.66
N SER A 80 -16.49 -6.80 34.10
CA SER A 80 -16.35 -6.41 35.52
C SER A 80 -17.54 -6.79 36.42
N LEU A 81 -18.71 -7.11 35.88
CA LEU A 81 -19.91 -7.40 36.70
C LEU A 81 -20.01 -8.86 37.17
N LEU A 82 -19.40 -9.79 36.44
CA LEU A 82 -19.46 -11.23 36.77
C LEU A 82 -18.46 -11.62 37.88
N THR A 83 -17.35 -10.90 38.00
CA THR A 83 -16.32 -11.17 39.02
C THR A 83 -16.70 -10.61 40.40
N LEU A 84 -17.41 -9.49 40.45
CA LEU A 84 -17.85 -8.89 41.72
C LEU A 84 -18.99 -9.70 42.37
N THR A 85 -19.94 -10.17 41.58
CA THR A 85 -21.12 -10.91 42.08
C THR A 85 -20.75 -12.29 42.64
N THR A 86 -19.83 -13.01 41.98
CA THR A 86 -19.34 -14.31 42.45
C THR A 86 -18.56 -14.21 43.76
N SER A 87 -17.74 -13.17 43.95
CA SER A 87 -16.99 -12.95 45.20
C SER A 87 -17.89 -12.65 46.41
N ILE A 88 -18.97 -11.89 46.23
CA ILE A 88 -19.92 -11.55 47.31
C ILE A 88 -20.73 -12.78 47.74
N ILE A 89 -21.13 -13.65 46.81
CA ILE A 89 -21.91 -14.86 47.12
C ILE A 89 -21.06 -15.87 47.91
N ILE A 90 -19.79 -16.06 47.54
CA ILE A 90 -18.90 -17.00 48.23
C ILE A 90 -18.60 -16.53 49.66
N THR A 91 -18.34 -15.24 49.85
CA THR A 91 -18.03 -14.68 51.19
C THR A 91 -19.23 -14.74 52.13
N THR A 92 -20.45 -14.48 51.63
CA THR A 92 -21.67 -14.57 52.44
C THR A 92 -22.02 -16.01 52.85
N LEU A 93 -21.84 -16.99 51.94
CA LEU A 93 -22.12 -18.39 52.23
C LEU A 93 -21.17 -18.97 53.31
N LEU A 94 -19.88 -18.63 53.24
CA LEU A 94 -18.89 -19.06 54.24
C LEU A 94 -19.17 -18.47 55.64
N LEU A 95 -19.63 -17.21 55.70
CA LEU A 95 -19.99 -16.58 56.96
C LEU A 95 -21.25 -17.20 57.59
N ALA A 96 -22.24 -17.55 56.77
CA ALA A 96 -23.46 -18.20 57.26
C ALA A 96 -23.15 -19.60 57.84
N LEU A 97 -22.29 -20.37 57.17
CA LEU A 97 -21.88 -21.70 57.63
C LEU A 97 -21.10 -21.63 58.95
N SER A 98 -20.23 -20.64 59.15
CA SER A 98 -19.50 -20.50 60.42
C SER A 98 -20.42 -20.13 61.58
N ILE A 99 -21.42 -19.26 61.37
CA ILE A 99 -22.40 -18.89 62.40
C ILE A 99 -23.23 -20.11 62.83
N VAL A 100 -23.68 -20.92 61.87
CA VAL A 100 -24.45 -22.15 62.15
C VAL A 100 -23.61 -23.17 62.92
N PHE A 101 -22.33 -23.33 62.55
CA PHE A 101 -21.43 -24.26 63.23
C PHE A 101 -21.13 -23.85 64.67
N VAL A 102 -21.03 -22.54 64.94
CA VAL A 102 -20.84 -21.99 66.31
C VAL A 102 -22.08 -22.17 67.18
N TRP A 103 -23.29 -22.14 66.60
CA TRP A 103 -24.54 -22.39 67.34
C TRP A 103 -24.83 -23.88 67.62
N LEU A 104 -24.12 -24.80 66.96
CA LEU A 104 -24.27 -26.26 67.09
C LEU A 104 -23.26 -26.91 68.04
N LEU A 105 -22.27 -26.15 68.54
CA LEU A 105 -21.30 -26.55 69.57
C LEU A 105 -21.70 -25.99 70.94
#